data_AF-A0A420CQJ5-F1
#
_entry.id   AF-A0A420CQJ5-F1
#
_cell.length_a   1.000
_cell.length_b   1.000
_cell.length_c   1.000
_cell.angle_alpha   90.00
_cell.angle_beta   90.00
_cell.angle_gamma   90.00
#
_symmetry.space_group_name_H-M   'P 1'
#
loop_
_entity.id
_entity.type
_entity.pdbx_description
1 polymer ?
#
loop_
_entity_poly.entity_id
_entity_poly.type
_entity_poly.pdbx_seq_one_letter_code
_entity_poly.pdbx_strand_id
1 'polypeptide(L)'
;MKEFFLKGRKYKFFLGFHLFIVGLYSIYIINTLKSYNSSSYSTYYKESIYENIAKYSFYIIINLISGGIIYFKIKRAKTILNFFAVMIFILVCYAEYTLVKTYVNNSYYNFVITFNTGVIGFIVFYIFYLNKKSEKEETGINEIENIGKNED
;
A
#
# COMPACT_ATOMS: atom_id res chain seq x y z
N MET A 1 27.23 -6.29 -12.69
CA MET A 1 25.88 -6.85 -12.39
C MET A 1 25.60 -7.12 -10.91
N LYS A 2 26.61 -7.35 -10.04
CA LYS A 2 26.41 -7.56 -8.59
C LYS A 2 26.15 -6.28 -7.77
N GLU A 3 26.55 -5.10 -8.25
CA GLU A 3 26.37 -3.83 -7.53
C GLU A 3 24.96 -3.22 -7.63
N PHE A 4 24.16 -3.62 -8.64
CA PHE A 4 22.79 -3.13 -8.82
C PHE A 4 21.84 -3.61 -7.70
N PHE A 5 22.19 -4.70 -7.01
CA PHE A 5 21.34 -5.28 -5.98
C PHE A 5 21.45 -4.57 -4.62
N LEU A 6 22.61 -4.00 -4.27
CA LEU A 6 22.90 -3.57 -2.89
C LEU A 6 22.73 -2.06 -2.62
N LYS A 7 22.84 -1.18 -3.61
CA LYS A 7 22.78 0.30 -3.48
C LYS A 7 21.36 0.91 -3.62
N GLY A 8 20.31 0.18 -3.26
CA GLY A 8 18.92 0.56 -3.57
C GLY A 8 17.84 -0.04 -2.68
N ARG A 9 18.20 -0.44 -1.45
CA ARG A 9 17.40 -1.37 -0.65
C ARG A 9 16.04 -0.80 -0.23
N LYS A 10 15.96 0.52 -0.06
CA LYS A 10 14.77 1.19 0.49
C LYS A 10 13.71 1.43 -0.58
N TYR A 11 14.06 1.96 -1.76
CA TYR A 11 13.07 2.13 -2.84
C TYR A 11 12.48 0.78 -3.31
N LYS A 12 13.30 -0.28 -3.35
CA LYS A 12 12.86 -1.64 -3.68
C LYS A 12 11.90 -2.20 -2.65
N PHE A 13 12.08 -1.87 -1.36
CA PHE A 13 11.17 -2.25 -0.30
C PHE A 13 9.79 -1.59 -0.48
N PHE A 14 9.73 -0.29 -0.79
CA PHE A 14 8.46 0.39 -1.07
C PHE A 14 7.77 -0.12 -2.32
N LEU A 15 8.52 -0.35 -3.40
CA LEU A 15 8.01 -0.99 -4.61
C LEU A 15 7.45 -2.39 -4.32
N GLY A 16 8.22 -3.20 -3.57
CA GLY A 16 7.80 -4.54 -3.16
C GLY A 16 6.54 -4.51 -2.30
N PHE A 17 6.39 -3.54 -1.41
CA PHE A 17 5.18 -3.38 -0.61
C PHE A 17 3.95 -3.04 -1.46
N HIS A 18 4.06 -2.10 -2.41
CA HIS A 18 2.95 -1.81 -3.32
C HIS A 18 2.53 -3.04 -4.12
N LEU A 19 3.50 -3.82 -4.62
CA LEU A 19 3.23 -5.08 -5.33
C LEU A 19 2.60 -6.14 -4.42
N PHE A 20 3.06 -6.25 -3.17
CA PHE A 20 2.46 -7.14 -2.16
C PHE A 20 1.00 -6.78 -1.90
N ILE A 21 0.68 -5.50 -1.73
CA ILE A 21 -0.68 -5.02 -1.54
C ILE A 21 -1.56 -5.32 -2.77
N VAL A 22 -1.04 -5.12 -3.99
CA VAL A 22 -1.74 -5.50 -5.22
C VAL A 22 -2.05 -7.00 -5.23
N GLY A 23 -1.08 -7.85 -4.87
CA GLY A 23 -1.26 -9.29 -4.78
C GLY A 23 -2.37 -9.68 -3.80
N LEU A 24 -2.34 -9.11 -2.58
CA LEU A 24 -3.36 -9.35 -1.57
C LEU A 24 -4.76 -8.95 -2.05
N TYR A 25 -4.94 -7.74 -2.57
CA TYR A 25 -6.25 -7.28 -3.03
C TYR A 25 -6.75 -8.02 -4.28
N SER A 26 -5.84 -8.52 -5.12
CA SER A 26 -6.20 -9.40 -6.24
C SER A 26 -6.80 -10.72 -5.74
N ILE A 27 -6.21 -11.31 -4.69
CA ILE A 27 -6.77 -12.51 -4.04
C ILE A 27 -8.16 -12.21 -3.46
N TYR A 28 -8.35 -11.05 -2.82
CA TYR A 28 -9.68 -10.65 -2.32
C TYR A 28 -10.71 -10.49 -3.44
N ILE A 29 -10.37 -9.93 -4.60
CA ILE A 29 -11.27 -9.87 -5.76
C ILE A 29 -11.64 -11.27 -6.23
N ILE A 30 -10.67 -12.16 -6.39
CA ILE A 30 -10.92 -13.55 -6.82
C ILE A 30 -11.86 -14.24 -5.83
N ASN A 31 -11.63 -14.08 -4.52
CA ASN A 31 -12.48 -14.65 -3.49
C ASN A 31 -13.88 -14.04 -3.48
N THR A 32 -14.00 -12.74 -3.71
CA THR A 32 -15.29 -12.04 -3.85
C THR A 32 -16.07 -12.64 -5.01
N LEU A 33 -15.47 -12.71 -6.21
CA LEU A 33 -16.10 -13.28 -7.39
C LEU A 33 -16.52 -14.74 -7.19
N LYS A 34 -15.67 -15.56 -6.55
CA LYS A 34 -16.01 -16.95 -6.20
C LYS A 34 -17.16 -17.03 -5.20
N SER A 35 -17.21 -16.14 -4.21
CA SER A 35 -18.26 -16.15 -3.18
C SER A 35 -19.64 -15.84 -3.76
N TYR A 36 -19.75 -14.89 -4.71
CA TYR A 36 -21.05 -14.55 -5.32
C TYR A 36 -21.48 -15.52 -6.42
N ASN A 37 -20.54 -16.25 -7.06
CA ASN A 37 -20.85 -17.28 -8.05
C ASN A 37 -21.13 -18.66 -7.44
N SER A 38 -20.92 -18.84 -6.13
CA SER A 38 -21.19 -20.10 -5.43
C SER A 38 -22.66 -20.20 -5.07
N SER A 39 -23.32 -21.26 -5.50
CA SER A 39 -24.72 -21.56 -5.18
C SER A 39 -24.93 -22.06 -3.75
N SER A 40 -23.86 -22.33 -2.97
CA SER A 40 -23.95 -23.00 -1.66
C SER A 40 -23.42 -22.21 -0.46
N TYR A 41 -22.96 -20.96 -0.63
CA TYR A 41 -22.40 -20.20 0.48
C TYR A 41 -23.29 -19.03 0.86
N SER A 42 -23.66 -18.97 2.15
CA SER A 42 -24.13 -17.75 2.79
C SER A 42 -23.20 -16.61 2.37
N THR A 43 -23.76 -15.55 1.78
CA THR A 43 -23.01 -14.39 1.29
C THR A 43 -22.12 -13.87 2.43
N TYR A 44 -20.81 -14.11 2.33
CA TYR A 44 -19.85 -13.66 3.35
C TYR A 44 -19.76 -12.13 3.43
N TYR A 45 -20.19 -11.46 2.35
CA TYR A 45 -20.18 -10.02 2.20
C TYR A 45 -21.60 -9.47 2.26
N LYS A 46 -21.80 -8.48 3.14
CA LYS A 46 -23.06 -7.76 3.32
C LYS A 46 -23.32 -6.73 2.21
N GLU A 47 -22.24 -6.20 1.64
CA GLU A 47 -22.21 -5.22 0.54
C GLU A 47 -22.54 -5.89 -0.80
N SER A 48 -22.83 -5.10 -1.83
CA SER A 48 -23.05 -5.65 -3.17
C SER A 48 -21.74 -6.17 -3.80
N ILE A 49 -21.85 -7.06 -4.79
CA ILE A 49 -20.68 -7.54 -5.55
C ILE A 49 -19.92 -6.37 -6.20
N TYR A 50 -20.64 -5.38 -6.72
CA TYR A 50 -20.07 -4.20 -7.37
C TYR A 50 -19.31 -3.31 -6.38
N GLU A 51 -19.86 -3.10 -5.18
CA GLU A 51 -19.19 -2.33 -4.12
C GLU A 51 -17.86 -2.98 -3.70
N ASN A 52 -17.86 -4.29 -3.47
CA ASN A 52 -16.65 -5.02 -3.09
C ASN A 52 -15.60 -5.00 -4.22
N ILE A 53 -16.02 -5.27 -5.46
CA ILE A 53 -15.11 -5.22 -6.62
C ILE A 53 -14.54 -3.82 -6.79
N ALA A 54 -15.36 -2.78 -6.73
CA ALA A 54 -14.90 -1.39 -6.88
C ALA A 54 -13.91 -1.01 -5.78
N LYS A 55 -14.20 -1.36 -4.52
CA LYS A 55 -13.33 -1.10 -3.37
C LYS A 55 -11.96 -1.74 -3.52
N TYR A 56 -11.90 -3.04 -3.80
CA TYR A 56 -10.61 -3.73 -3.95
C TYR A 56 -9.87 -3.29 -5.23
N SER A 57 -10.59 -3.02 -6.32
CA SER A 57 -10.00 -2.52 -7.57
C SER A 57 -9.37 -1.15 -7.37
N PHE A 58 -10.00 -0.27 -6.59
CA PHE A 58 -9.45 1.05 -6.24
C PHE A 58 -8.11 0.92 -5.51
N TYR A 59 -8.01 0.02 -4.51
CA TYR A 59 -6.75 -0.24 -3.82
C TYR A 59 -5.68 -0.80 -4.76
N ILE A 60 -6.02 -1.70 -5.69
CA ILE A 60 -5.09 -2.23 -6.69
C ILE A 60 -4.57 -1.10 -7.59
N ILE A 61 -5.48 -0.30 -8.16
CA ILE A 61 -5.14 0.77 -9.11
C ILE A 61 -4.19 1.78 -8.48
N ILE A 62 -4.48 2.26 -7.26
CA ILE A 62 -3.62 3.24 -6.58
C ILE A 62 -2.24 2.66 -6.27
N ASN A 63 -2.16 1.41 -5.84
CA ASN A 63 -0.88 0.77 -5.56
C ASN A 63 -0.08 0.50 -6.83
N LEU A 64 -0.72 0.16 -7.96
CA LEU A 64 -0.06 0.07 -9.26
C LEU A 64 0.46 1.42 -9.75
N ILE A 65 -0.33 2.50 -9.62
CA ILE A 65 0.11 3.86 -9.97
C ILE A 65 1.30 4.27 -9.10
N SER A 66 1.21 4.05 -7.78
CA SER A 66 2.28 4.38 -6.84
C SER A 66 3.56 3.58 -7.10
N GLY A 67 3.42 2.27 -7.35
CA GLY A 67 4.52 1.40 -7.74
C GLY A 67 5.14 1.82 -9.08
N GLY A 68 4.32 2.19 -10.06
CA GLY A 68 4.76 2.71 -11.36
C GLY A 68 5.55 4.02 -11.22
N ILE A 69 5.08 4.95 -10.40
CA ILE A 69 5.78 6.22 -10.10
C ILE A 69 7.17 5.95 -9.52
N ILE A 70 7.27 4.98 -8.59
CA ILE A 70 8.56 4.57 -8.00
C ILE A 70 9.45 3.89 -9.03
N TYR A 71 8.89 2.99 -9.86
CA TYR A 71 9.62 2.20 -10.85
C TYR A 71 10.18 3.05 -11.99
N PHE A 72 9.34 3.90 -12.60
CA PHE A 72 9.71 4.78 -13.73
C PHE A 72 10.45 6.04 -13.30
N LYS A 73 10.59 6.23 -12.01
CA LYS A 73 11.22 7.38 -11.39
C LYS A 73 10.71 8.73 -11.89
N ILE A 74 9.41 8.98 -11.76
CA ILE A 74 8.76 10.18 -12.31
C ILE A 74 9.14 11.46 -11.54
N LYS A 75 9.35 12.59 -12.25
CA LYS A 75 9.53 13.92 -11.65
C LYS A 75 8.33 14.28 -10.75
N ARG A 76 8.60 14.79 -9.54
CA ARG A 76 7.59 15.06 -8.47
C ARG A 76 7.02 13.80 -7.78
N ALA A 77 7.64 12.64 -7.93
CA ALA A 77 7.23 11.40 -7.24
C ALA A 77 6.96 11.60 -5.74
N LYS A 78 7.83 12.33 -5.03
CA LYS A 78 7.69 12.62 -3.60
C LYS A 78 6.33 13.23 -3.23
N THR A 79 5.87 14.25 -3.98
CA THR A 79 4.60 14.92 -3.68
C THR A 79 3.41 14.01 -3.92
N ILE A 80 3.42 13.28 -5.04
CA ILE A 80 2.32 12.39 -5.43
C ILE A 80 2.23 11.19 -4.47
N LEU A 81 3.37 10.60 -4.12
CA LEU A 81 3.44 9.46 -3.20
C LEU A 81 3.02 9.86 -1.78
N ASN A 82 3.38 11.07 -1.32
CA ASN A 82 2.88 11.61 -0.04
C ASN A 82 1.36 11.79 -0.05
N PHE A 83 0.80 12.35 -1.13
CA PHE A 83 -0.65 12.53 -1.25
C PHE A 83 -1.40 11.20 -1.16
N PHE A 84 -0.96 10.19 -1.93
CA PHE A 84 -1.56 8.86 -1.87
C PHE A 84 -1.37 8.20 -0.50
N ALA A 85 -0.19 8.34 0.12
CA ALA A 85 0.08 7.77 1.44
C ALA A 85 -0.87 8.35 2.50
N VAL A 86 -1.07 9.67 2.52
CA VAL A 86 -1.99 10.34 3.47
C VAL A 86 -3.44 9.93 3.22
N MET A 87 -3.87 9.85 1.96
CA MET A 87 -5.22 9.43 1.62
C MET A 87 -5.49 7.98 2.08
N ILE A 88 -4.56 7.05 1.80
CA ILE A 88 -4.68 5.65 2.26
C ILE A 88 -4.62 5.58 3.78
N PHE A 89 -3.76 6.37 4.43
CA PHE A 89 -3.65 6.42 5.88
C PHE A 89 -5.00 6.71 6.54
N ILE A 90 -5.71 7.74 6.08
CA ILE A 90 -7.03 8.12 6.62
C ILE A 90 -8.02 6.97 6.45
N LEU A 91 -8.06 6.34 5.27
CA LEU A 91 -8.96 5.22 4.98
C LEU A 91 -8.69 4.00 5.86
N VAL A 92 -7.42 3.62 6.02
CA VAL A 92 -7.05 2.46 6.84
C VAL A 92 -7.31 2.75 8.32
N CYS A 93 -7.01 3.95 8.82
CA CYS A 93 -7.34 4.36 10.20
C CYS A 93 -8.85 4.32 10.46
N TYR A 94 -9.67 4.78 9.51
CA TYR A 94 -11.13 4.71 9.64
C TYR A 94 -11.64 3.26 9.65
N ALA A 95 -11.11 2.41 8.78
CA ALA A 95 -11.44 0.99 8.73
C ALA A 95 -11.04 0.29 10.04
N GLU A 96 -9.84 0.60 10.55
CA GLU A 96 -9.32 0.04 11.80
C GLU A 96 -10.16 0.44 13.01
N TYR A 97 -10.49 1.72 13.13
CA TYR A 97 -11.40 2.22 14.17
C TYR A 97 -12.74 1.48 14.15
N THR A 98 -13.31 1.29 12.96
CA THR A 98 -14.58 0.58 12.79
C THR A 98 -14.47 -0.90 13.18
N LEU A 99 -13.38 -1.56 12.81
CA LEU A 99 -13.14 -2.97 13.14
C LEU A 99 -12.94 -3.19 14.64
N VAL A 100 -12.10 -2.36 15.28
CA VAL A 100 -11.86 -2.42 16.72
C VAL A 100 -13.16 -2.15 17.47
N LYS A 101 -13.94 -1.13 17.09
CA LYS A 101 -15.20 -0.82 17.78
C LYS A 101 -16.24 -1.94 17.67
N THR A 102 -16.26 -2.67 16.55
CA THR A 102 -17.35 -3.62 16.24
C THR A 102 -17.02 -5.06 16.60
N TYR A 103 -15.74 -5.47 16.55
CA TYR A 103 -15.36 -6.88 16.57
C TYR A 103 -14.24 -7.25 17.56
N VAL A 104 -13.97 -6.41 18.57
CA VAL A 104 -13.05 -6.75 19.67
C VAL A 104 -13.43 -8.12 20.26
N ASN A 105 -12.42 -8.99 20.44
CA ASN A 105 -12.51 -10.36 20.96
C ASN A 105 -12.98 -11.44 19.97
N ASN A 106 -13.02 -11.17 18.67
CA ASN A 106 -13.15 -12.21 17.66
C ASN A 106 -11.79 -12.55 17.03
N SER A 107 -11.35 -13.80 17.13
CA SER A 107 -10.02 -14.24 16.65
C SER A 107 -9.77 -13.96 15.17
N TYR A 108 -10.80 -14.04 14.31
CA TYR A 108 -10.66 -13.72 12.89
C TYR A 108 -10.46 -12.22 12.67
N TYR A 109 -11.26 -11.39 13.32
CA TYR A 109 -11.15 -9.94 13.18
C TYR A 109 -9.90 -9.38 13.89
N ASN A 110 -9.39 -10.05 14.93
CA ASN A 110 -8.11 -9.71 15.55
C ASN A 110 -6.94 -9.81 14.57
N PHE A 111 -6.95 -10.79 13.66
CA PHE A 111 -5.95 -10.88 12.58
C PHE A 111 -6.06 -9.69 11.62
N VAL A 112 -7.29 -9.33 11.20
CA VAL A 112 -7.54 -8.20 10.29
C VAL A 112 -7.12 -6.87 10.93
N ILE A 113 -7.43 -6.66 12.20
CA ILE A 113 -6.99 -5.51 13.01
C ILE A 113 -5.46 -5.45 13.05
N THR A 114 -4.81 -6.57 13.41
CA THR A 114 -3.34 -6.63 13.46
C THR A 114 -2.70 -6.29 12.11
N PHE A 115 -3.26 -6.81 11.01
CA PHE A 115 -2.79 -6.52 9.66
C PHE A 115 -2.93 -5.03 9.32
N ASN A 116 -4.10 -4.43 9.55
CA ASN A 116 -4.34 -3.01 9.30
C ASN A 116 -3.46 -2.11 10.16
N THR A 117 -3.29 -2.42 11.44
CA THR A 117 -2.32 -1.76 12.33
C THR A 117 -0.91 -1.82 11.74
N GLY A 118 -0.49 -2.97 11.19
CA GLY A 118 0.78 -3.11 10.48
C GLY A 118 0.88 -2.22 9.24
N VAL A 119 -0.19 -2.13 8.44
CA VAL A 119 -0.29 -1.23 7.28
C VAL A 119 -0.19 0.24 7.69
N ILE A 120 -0.87 0.64 8.77
CA ILE A 120 -0.77 2.00 9.35
C ILE A 120 0.69 2.30 9.72
N GLY A 121 1.35 1.39 10.45
CA GLY A 121 2.76 1.54 10.82
C GLY A 121 3.68 1.69 9.60
N PHE A 122 3.45 0.89 8.55
CA PHE A 122 4.17 1.02 7.29
C PHE A 122 3.95 2.38 6.62
N ILE A 123 2.71 2.89 6.58
CA ILE A 123 2.40 4.17 5.94
C ILE A 123 3.09 5.32 6.69
N VAL A 124 3.07 5.29 8.03
CA VAL A 124 3.80 6.28 8.85
C VAL A 124 5.28 6.25 8.53
N PHE A 125 5.90 5.06 8.55
CA PHE A 125 7.30 4.88 8.17
C PHE A 125 7.59 5.39 6.75
N TYR A 126 6.69 5.12 5.80
CA TYR A 126 6.81 5.55 4.42
C TYR A 126 6.77 7.08 4.28
N ILE A 127 5.82 7.75 4.94
CA ILE A 127 5.72 9.22 4.95
C ILE A 127 6.98 9.82 5.58
N PHE A 128 7.45 9.31 6.73
CA PHE A 128 8.70 9.76 7.33
C PHE A 128 9.88 9.58 6.37
N TYR A 129 9.94 8.45 5.67
CA TYR A 129 10.99 8.19 4.69
C TYR A 129 10.96 9.16 3.51
N LEU A 130 9.77 9.43 2.95
CA LEU A 130 9.58 10.39 1.85
C LEU A 130 9.99 11.82 2.26
N ASN A 131 9.80 12.19 3.52
CA ASN A 131 9.99 13.56 4.01
C ASN A 131 11.27 13.78 4.81
N LYS A 132 12.09 12.75 5.03
CA LYS A 132 13.39 12.90 5.69
C LYS A 132 14.27 13.85 4.86
N LYS A 133 14.55 15.04 5.39
CA LYS A 133 15.55 15.95 4.81
C LYS A 133 16.91 15.25 4.82
N SER A 134 17.60 15.21 3.68
CA SER A 134 19.01 14.78 3.64
C SER A 134 19.85 15.85 4.33
N GLU A 135 20.12 15.68 5.61
CA GLU A 135 20.87 16.69 6.38
C GLU A 135 22.40 16.64 6.17
N LYS A 136 22.93 15.73 5.34
CA LYS A 136 24.35 15.73 4.99
C LYS A 136 24.57 15.25 3.55
N GLU A 137 25.09 16.16 2.75
CA GLU A 137 25.44 16.01 1.34
C GLU A 137 26.76 15.26 1.08
N GLU A 138 27.29 14.52 2.05
CA GLU A 138 28.68 14.01 1.94
C GLU A 138 28.88 12.49 1.91
N THR A 139 27.84 11.64 1.99
CA THR A 139 27.94 10.18 1.65
C THR A 139 26.61 9.43 1.83
N GLY A 140 25.50 9.92 1.26
CA GLY A 140 24.23 9.20 1.40
C GLY A 140 23.05 9.84 0.71
N ILE A 141 23.12 9.89 -0.62
CA ILE A 141 22.10 10.40 -1.54
C ILE A 141 20.70 9.87 -1.14
N ASN A 142 19.74 10.78 -0.89
CA ASN A 142 18.34 10.44 -0.70
C ASN A 142 17.80 9.82 -2.01
N GLU A 143 17.74 8.49 -2.06
CA GLU A 143 17.40 7.71 -3.27
C GLU A 143 16.07 8.16 -3.91
N ILE A 144 15.12 8.72 -3.12
CA ILE A 144 13.82 9.23 -3.60
C ILE A 144 13.87 10.67 -4.13
N GLU A 145 14.75 11.55 -3.63
CA GLU A 145 14.85 12.93 -4.14
C GLU A 145 15.57 13.03 -5.48
N ASN A 146 16.36 12.02 -5.84
CA ASN A 146 16.96 11.87 -7.18
C ASN A 146 16.10 11.04 -8.15
N ILE A 147 14.89 10.63 -7.76
CA ILE A 147 13.94 9.98 -8.66
C ILE A 147 13.47 10.98 -9.72
N GLY A 148 13.92 10.79 -10.96
CA GLY A 148 13.56 11.61 -12.12
C GLY A 148 14.46 12.84 -12.35
N LYS A 149 15.51 13.01 -11.55
CA LYS A 149 16.64 13.87 -11.90
C LYS A 149 17.58 13.03 -12.75
N ASN A 150 17.56 13.24 -14.06
CA ASN A 150 18.62 12.73 -14.91
C ASN A 150 19.91 13.44 -14.50
N GLU A 151 21.00 12.71 -14.37
CA GLU A 151 22.33 13.30 -14.57
C GLU A 151 22.32 13.83 -16.00
N ASP A 152 22.62 15.12 -16.17
CA ASP A 152 22.90 15.70 -17.49
C ASP A 152 24.10 14.97 -18.14
#